data_AF-A0A0H5DCM1-F1
#
_entry.id   AF-A0A0H5DCM1-F1
#
_cell.length_a   1.000
_cell.length_b   1.000
_cell.length_c   1.000
_cell.angle_alpha   90.00
_cell.angle_beta   90.00
_cell.angle_gamma   90.00
#
_symmetry.space_group_name_H-M   'P 1'
#
loop_
_entity.id
_entity.type
_entity.pdbx_description
1 polymer ?
#
loop_
_entity_poly.entity_id
_entity_poly.type
_entity_poly.pdbx_seq_one_letter_code
_entity_poly.pdbx_strand_id
1 'polypeptide(L)'
;MIRASSYRTARTACDAPAAPTGGAQVFWGRGCGNELSFTDIDGRISRSVTSALRHALAVSALCLTPFAAGAAGAQTVDVPSGLSVTLQEVLLDETPGELWVRFRFLAPQIARALNEVSFETAEPDMNHLCHTLALPYLSQHTLSPARIVISLSDRFVPFGAMDAEATQFFETYRPEGDACLWEAF
;
A
#
# COMPACT_ATOMS: atom_id res chain seq x y z
N MET A 1 -1.27 -17.63 17.27
CA MET A 1 -0.23 -17.58 16.23
C MET A 1 -0.08 -16.13 15.80
N ILE A 2 0.99 -15.48 16.24
CA ILE A 2 1.23 -14.05 16.04
C ILE A 2 1.97 -13.89 14.70
N ARG A 3 1.41 -13.10 13.77
CA ARG A 3 2.05 -12.76 12.50
C ARG A 3 2.72 -11.39 12.67
N ALA A 4 4.05 -11.35 12.63
CA ALA A 4 4.81 -10.11 12.70
C ALA A 4 4.52 -9.26 11.45
N SER A 5 3.96 -8.06 11.65
CA SER A 5 3.79 -7.06 10.59
C SER A 5 5.11 -6.33 10.37
N SER A 6 5.68 -6.48 9.18
CA SER A 6 6.92 -5.83 8.78
C SER A 6 6.67 -4.42 8.28
N TYR A 7 6.71 -3.42 9.17
CA TYR A 7 6.85 -2.02 8.77
C TYR A 7 8.33 -1.75 8.50
N ARG A 8 8.65 -1.57 7.20
CA ARG A 8 10.00 -1.29 6.71
C ARG A 8 10.31 0.18 6.98
N THR A 9 11.11 0.45 8.00
CA THR A 9 11.75 1.75 8.26
C THR A 9 12.78 2.00 7.14
N ALA A 10 12.50 2.94 6.23
CA ALA A 10 13.47 3.38 5.24
C ALA A 10 14.46 4.35 5.89
N ARG A 11 15.72 3.93 6.03
CA ARG A 11 16.85 4.84 6.33
C ARG A 11 17.46 5.25 5.00
N THR A 12 17.31 6.52 4.63
CA THR A 12 18.05 7.17 3.54
C THR A 12 19.43 7.56 4.06
N ALA A 13 20.46 6.83 3.63
CA ALA A 13 21.83 7.29 3.64
C ALA A 13 22.41 7.03 2.23
N CYS A 14 22.35 8.04 1.37
CA CYS A 14 23.15 8.08 0.16
C CYS A 14 24.08 9.28 0.27
N ASP A 15 25.26 9.03 0.83
CA ASP A 15 26.48 9.76 0.49
C ASP A 15 26.81 9.46 -0.98
N ALA A 16 27.04 10.52 -1.76
CA ALA A 16 27.40 10.42 -3.17
C ALA A 16 28.91 10.09 -3.31
N PRO A 17 29.32 9.05 -4.04
CA PRO A 17 30.71 8.91 -4.43
C PRO A 17 31.01 9.71 -5.70
N ALA A 18 32.06 10.53 -5.61
CA ALA A 18 32.63 11.34 -6.68
C ALA A 18 33.13 10.50 -7.86
N ALA A 19 32.98 11.05 -9.07
CA ALA A 19 33.48 10.49 -10.33
C ALA A 19 35.01 10.55 -10.43
N PRO A 20 35.67 9.52 -10.98
CA PRO A 20 37.03 9.64 -11.49
C PRO A 20 37.07 10.09 -12.95
N THR A 21 37.98 11.02 -13.22
CA THR A 21 38.33 11.60 -14.51
C THR A 21 39.42 10.76 -15.21
N GLY A 22 39.22 10.45 -16.51
CA GLY A 22 40.23 9.89 -17.43
C GLY A 22 39.65 8.73 -18.25
N GLY A 23 39.75 8.60 -19.58
CA GLY A 23 40.45 9.33 -20.63
C GLY A 23 40.91 8.31 -21.69
N ALA A 24 40.32 8.36 -22.91
CA ALA A 24 40.71 7.74 -24.21
C ALA A 24 41.00 6.19 -24.22
N GLN A 25 40.81 5.38 -25.27
CA GLN A 25 40.87 5.54 -26.73
C GLN A 25 40.21 4.33 -27.44
N VAL A 26 39.52 4.63 -28.54
CA VAL A 26 39.45 3.96 -29.87
C VAL A 26 39.48 2.41 -29.97
N PHE A 27 38.38 1.81 -30.45
CA PHE A 27 38.44 0.87 -31.58
C PHE A 27 37.14 0.86 -32.39
N TRP A 28 37.32 0.77 -33.71
CA TRP A 28 36.37 1.01 -34.79
C TRP A 28 35.74 -0.31 -35.24
N GLY A 29 34.48 -0.31 -35.69
CA GLY A 29 33.87 -1.51 -36.27
C GLY A 29 32.42 -1.33 -36.70
N ARG A 30 32.21 -0.63 -37.83
CA ARG A 30 30.95 -0.65 -38.57
C ARG A 30 30.75 -2.04 -39.18
N GLY A 31 29.60 -2.66 -38.93
CA GLY A 31 29.15 -3.85 -39.64
C GLY A 31 27.64 -3.77 -39.84
N CYS A 32 27.22 -3.29 -41.02
CA CYS A 32 25.89 -3.45 -41.57
C CYS A 32 25.73 -4.89 -42.09
N GLY A 33 24.55 -5.50 -41.97
CA GLY A 33 24.30 -6.79 -42.63
C GLY A 33 22.99 -7.44 -42.22
N ASN A 34 21.95 -7.13 -42.98
CA ASN A 34 20.61 -7.71 -42.96
C ASN A 34 20.60 -9.11 -43.63
N GLU A 35 19.63 -9.95 -43.25
CA GLU A 35 19.00 -11.04 -44.02
C GLU A 35 19.86 -12.01 -44.87
N LEU A 36 19.71 -13.32 -44.64
CA LEU A 36 19.05 -14.25 -45.59
C LEU A 36 19.33 -15.74 -45.26
N SER A 37 18.27 -16.53 -45.46
CA SER A 37 18.27 -17.92 -45.94
C SER A 37 18.59 -19.06 -44.97
N PHE A 38 18.13 -20.30 -45.19
CA PHE A 38 16.92 -20.91 -45.79
C PHE A 38 17.19 -22.43 -45.59
N THR A 39 16.21 -23.17 -45.09
CA THR A 39 15.98 -24.63 -45.22
C THR A 39 17.05 -25.68 -44.84
N ASP A 40 16.62 -26.64 -44.02
CA ASP A 40 16.86 -28.08 -44.19
C ASP A 40 15.63 -28.79 -43.55
N ILE A 41 14.65 -29.28 -44.32
CA ILE A 41 14.53 -30.59 -45.00
C ILE A 41 14.98 -31.77 -44.14
N ASP A 42 14.14 -32.20 -43.20
CA ASP A 42 14.25 -33.54 -42.65
C ASP A 42 13.04 -34.42 -43.02
N GLY A 43 13.38 -35.52 -43.67
CA GLY A 43 12.51 -36.44 -44.36
C GLY A 43 11.68 -37.33 -43.43
N ARG A 44 10.41 -37.45 -43.79
CA ARG A 44 9.46 -38.45 -43.27
C ARG A 44 9.84 -39.85 -43.77
N ILE A 45 9.97 -40.88 -42.92
CA ILE A 45 9.45 -42.25 -43.17
C ILE A 45 9.10 -42.98 -41.86
N SER A 46 7.89 -43.53 -41.82
CA SER A 46 7.28 -44.42 -40.83
C SER A 46 7.81 -45.86 -40.92
N ARG A 47 7.95 -46.55 -39.78
CA ARG A 47 7.64 -48.00 -39.61
C ARG A 47 7.52 -48.35 -38.12
N SER A 48 6.32 -48.81 -37.78
CA SER A 48 5.88 -49.36 -36.49
C SER A 48 6.42 -50.77 -36.23
N VAL A 49 6.92 -51.06 -35.02
CA VAL A 49 6.89 -52.41 -34.44
C VAL A 49 6.63 -52.30 -32.92
N THR A 50 5.49 -52.85 -32.53
CA THR A 50 5.05 -53.16 -31.16
C THR A 50 6.04 -54.07 -30.43
N SER A 51 6.24 -53.85 -29.12
CA SER A 51 6.08 -54.91 -28.09
C SER A 51 6.83 -54.56 -26.81
N ALA A 52 6.04 -54.38 -25.75
CA ALA A 52 6.31 -54.77 -24.38
C ALA A 52 7.65 -54.39 -23.74
N LEU A 53 7.62 -53.37 -22.87
CA LEU A 53 8.16 -53.58 -21.53
C LEU A 53 7.50 -52.67 -20.50
N ARG A 54 6.92 -53.34 -19.51
CA ARG A 54 6.24 -52.82 -18.34
C ARG A 54 7.20 -51.98 -17.51
N HIS A 55 6.97 -50.67 -17.40
CA HIS A 55 7.47 -49.89 -16.27
C HIS A 55 6.36 -48.96 -15.82
N ALA A 56 5.75 -49.34 -14.69
CA ALA A 56 4.83 -48.52 -13.95
C ALA A 56 5.59 -47.29 -13.43
N LEU A 57 5.57 -46.19 -14.20
CA LEU A 57 5.79 -44.87 -13.62
C LEU A 57 4.44 -44.39 -13.10
N ALA A 58 4.25 -44.55 -11.78
CA ALA A 58 3.28 -43.76 -11.04
C ALA A 58 3.67 -42.29 -11.23
N VAL A 59 2.95 -41.59 -12.12
CA VAL A 59 3.01 -40.14 -12.23
C VAL A 59 2.37 -39.59 -10.96
N SER A 60 3.20 -39.36 -9.94
CA SER A 60 2.83 -38.60 -8.76
C SER A 60 2.38 -37.23 -9.23
N ALA A 61 1.06 -37.04 -9.32
CA ALA A 61 0.43 -35.76 -9.58
C ALA A 61 0.79 -34.82 -8.44
N LEU A 62 1.85 -34.02 -8.65
CA LEU A 62 2.23 -32.92 -7.79
C LEU A 62 1.08 -31.90 -7.83
N CYS A 63 0.18 -31.97 -6.86
CA CYS A 63 -0.89 -30.99 -6.66
C CYS A 63 -0.27 -29.60 -6.50
N LEU A 64 -0.23 -28.85 -7.59
CA LEU A 64 0.10 -27.43 -7.61
C LEU A 64 -1.08 -26.71 -6.95
N THR A 65 -1.08 -26.58 -5.62
CA THR A 65 -2.09 -25.78 -4.92
C THR A 65 -1.91 -24.31 -5.31
N PRO A 66 -2.88 -23.67 -5.97
CA PRO A 66 -2.80 -22.25 -6.24
C PRO A 66 -2.81 -21.50 -4.91
N PHE A 67 -1.74 -20.74 -4.65
CA PHE A 67 -1.68 -19.79 -3.55
C PHE A 67 -2.65 -18.66 -3.85
N ALA A 68 -3.85 -18.72 -3.28
CA ALA A 68 -4.80 -17.62 -3.35
C ALA A 68 -4.20 -16.41 -2.61
N ALA A 69 -3.66 -15.46 -3.35
CA ALA A 69 -3.29 -14.16 -2.83
C ALA A 69 -4.58 -13.44 -2.39
N GLY A 70 -4.87 -13.48 -1.09
CA GLY A 70 -5.97 -12.70 -0.53
C GLY A 70 -5.69 -11.23 -0.77
N ALA A 71 -6.49 -10.59 -1.63
CA ALA A 71 -6.58 -9.14 -1.66
C ALA A 71 -7.07 -8.72 -0.26
N ALA A 72 -6.19 -8.09 0.51
CA ALA A 72 -6.62 -7.39 1.72
C ALA A 72 -7.56 -6.27 1.25
N GLY A 73 -8.86 -6.54 1.26
CA GLY A 73 -9.87 -5.57 0.91
C GLY A 73 -9.78 -4.41 1.88
N ALA A 74 -9.58 -3.21 1.35
CA ALA A 74 -9.83 -1.98 2.07
C ALA A 74 -11.23 -2.06 2.71
N GLN A 75 -11.28 -2.17 4.03
CA GLN A 75 -12.54 -2.24 4.75
C GLN A 75 -13.06 -0.81 4.91
N THR A 76 -14.19 -0.53 4.27
CA THR A 76 -14.90 0.73 4.46
C THR A 76 -15.47 0.78 5.86
N VAL A 77 -15.36 1.95 6.49
CA VAL A 77 -15.90 2.26 7.82
C VAL A 77 -17.20 3.02 7.62
N ASP A 78 -18.27 2.56 8.24
CA ASP A 78 -19.56 3.24 8.19
C ASP A 78 -19.47 4.58 8.93
N VAL A 79 -19.98 5.64 8.31
CA VAL A 79 -20.05 6.98 8.90
C VAL A 79 -21.45 7.59 8.69
N PRO A 80 -21.91 8.47 9.59
CA PRO A 80 -23.26 9.05 9.55
C PRO A 80 -23.65 9.70 8.21
N SER A 81 -22.73 10.36 7.52
CA SER A 81 -22.98 10.98 6.22
C SER A 81 -23.15 9.99 5.06
N GLY A 82 -22.76 8.72 5.25
CA GLY A 82 -22.70 7.72 4.19
C GLY A 82 -21.47 7.82 3.27
N LEU A 83 -20.46 8.62 3.63
CA LEU A 83 -19.20 8.67 2.89
C LEU A 83 -18.48 7.31 2.93
N SER A 84 -17.85 6.97 1.82
CA SER A 84 -16.96 5.82 1.73
C SER A 84 -15.61 6.16 2.34
N VAL A 85 -15.46 5.87 3.64
CA VAL A 85 -14.24 6.13 4.41
C VAL A 85 -13.45 4.85 4.62
N THR A 86 -12.14 4.87 4.39
CA THR A 86 -11.26 3.71 4.62
C THR A 86 -10.07 4.10 5.49
N LEU A 87 -9.75 3.32 6.52
CA LEU A 87 -8.54 3.55 7.31
C LEU A 87 -7.29 3.31 6.45
N GLN A 88 -6.48 4.34 6.26
CA GLN A 88 -5.22 4.26 5.51
C GLN A 88 -4.07 3.84 6.42
N GLU A 89 -3.84 4.60 7.49
CA GLU A 89 -2.74 4.36 8.42
C GLU A 89 -3.01 4.97 9.80
N VAL A 90 -2.36 4.41 10.82
CA VAL A 90 -2.33 4.94 12.18
C VAL A 90 -0.88 5.27 12.52
N LEU A 91 -0.62 6.53 12.85
CA LEU A 91 0.71 7.01 13.20
C LEU A 91 0.77 7.38 14.68
N LEU A 92 1.83 6.95 15.35
CA LEU A 92 2.14 7.35 16.73
C LEU A 92 3.29 8.36 16.67
N ASP A 93 3.06 9.54 17.23
CA ASP A 93 4.02 10.63 17.27
C ASP A 93 4.24 11.07 18.73
N GLU A 94 5.48 11.00 19.20
CA GLU A 94 5.84 11.40 20.57
C GLU A 94 6.43 12.82 20.62
N THR A 95 6.54 13.52 19.49
CA THR A 95 7.07 14.88 19.41
C THR A 95 5.90 15.87 19.49
N PRO A 96 5.90 16.85 20.42
CA PRO A 96 7.04 17.42 21.17
C PRO A 96 7.23 16.93 22.63
N GLY A 97 6.76 15.73 23.00
CA GLY A 97 6.97 15.14 24.34
C GLY A 97 5.76 14.43 24.93
N GLU A 98 4.61 14.50 24.25
CA GLU A 98 3.40 13.75 24.57
C GLU A 98 3.07 12.82 23.40
N LEU A 99 2.38 11.71 23.68
CA LEU A 99 1.93 10.80 22.62
C LEU A 99 0.70 11.37 21.90
N TRP A 100 0.83 11.56 20.60
CA TRP A 100 -0.24 11.92 19.67
C TRP A 100 -0.48 10.72 18.75
N VAL A 101 -1.75 10.34 18.58
CA VAL A 101 -2.12 9.26 17.66
C VAL A 101 -2.93 9.84 16.51
N ARG A 102 -2.44 9.68 15.29
CA ARG A 102 -3.06 10.20 14.08
C ARG A 102 -3.70 9.06 13.30
N PHE A 103 -5.02 9.07 13.18
CA PHE A 103 -5.76 8.16 12.31
C PHE A 103 -6.00 8.87 10.98
N ARG A 104 -5.45 8.30 9.91
CA ARG A 104 -5.56 8.86 8.57
C ARG A 104 -6.47 7.98 7.75
N PHE A 105 -7.47 8.58 7.13
CA PHE A 105 -8.47 7.91 6.34
C PHE A 105 -8.50 8.46 4.91
N LEU A 106 -8.86 7.58 3.98
CA LEU A 106 -9.21 7.95 2.62
C LEU A 106 -10.72 8.11 2.50
N ALA A 107 -11.16 9.23 1.96
CA ALA A 107 -12.55 9.58 1.68
C ALA A 107 -12.64 10.23 0.28
N PRO A 108 -12.59 9.46 -0.82
CA PRO A 108 -12.46 10.00 -2.18
C PRO A 108 -13.54 11.00 -2.59
N GLN A 109 -14.70 10.95 -1.94
CA GLN A 109 -15.85 11.82 -2.19
C GLN A 109 -15.65 13.26 -1.70
N ILE A 110 -14.68 13.53 -0.82
CA ILE A 110 -14.35 14.91 -0.41
C ILE A 110 -13.54 15.67 -1.48
N ALA A 111 -13.17 15.00 -2.58
CA ALA A 111 -12.51 15.65 -3.70
C ALA A 111 -13.37 16.80 -4.25
N ARG A 112 -12.75 17.98 -4.43
CA ARG A 112 -13.39 19.17 -5.02
C ARG A 112 -14.12 18.92 -6.34
N ALA A 113 -13.71 17.91 -7.10
CA ALA A 113 -14.29 17.58 -8.40
C ALA A 113 -15.62 16.78 -8.34
N LEU A 114 -16.00 16.20 -7.19
CA LEU A 114 -17.03 15.16 -7.10
C LEU A 114 -18.30 15.55 -6.31
N ASN A 115 -18.72 16.81 -6.38
CA ASN A 115 -19.73 17.45 -5.52
C ASN A 115 -19.18 17.70 -4.12
N GLU A 116 -18.69 18.92 -3.93
CA GLU A 116 -18.00 19.41 -2.74
C GLU A 116 -18.72 19.00 -1.43
N VAL A 117 -18.22 17.95 -0.79
CA VAL A 117 -18.56 17.64 0.60
C VAL A 117 -17.89 18.70 1.46
N SER A 118 -18.71 19.51 2.13
CA SER A 118 -18.20 20.56 3.02
C SER A 118 -17.60 19.96 4.30
N PHE A 119 -16.75 20.73 4.96
CA PHE A 119 -16.24 20.39 6.29
C PHE A 119 -17.38 20.14 7.30
N GLU A 120 -18.44 20.96 7.27
CA GLU A 120 -19.62 20.81 8.14
C GLU A 120 -20.31 19.45 7.98
N THR A 121 -20.25 18.85 6.78
CA THR A 121 -20.79 17.50 6.54
C THR A 121 -19.85 16.42 7.08
N ALA A 122 -18.54 16.65 7.00
CA ALA A 122 -17.52 15.68 7.39
C ALA A 122 -17.19 15.69 8.90
N GLU A 123 -17.41 16.81 9.60
CA GLU A 123 -17.15 16.95 11.04
C GLU A 123 -17.87 15.88 11.89
N PRO A 124 -19.19 15.63 11.72
CA PRO A 124 -19.88 14.57 12.43
C PRO A 124 -19.30 13.17 12.17
N ASP A 125 -18.78 12.93 10.96
CA ASP A 125 -18.14 11.65 10.63
C ASP A 125 -16.80 11.50 11.34
N MET A 126 -15.99 12.56 11.41
CA MET A 126 -14.71 12.52 12.12
C MET A 126 -14.92 12.29 13.62
N ASN A 127 -15.96 12.89 14.22
CA ASN A 127 -16.35 12.61 15.59
C ASN A 127 -16.77 11.15 15.77
N HIS A 128 -17.62 10.63 14.86
CA HIS A 128 -18.05 9.24 14.88
C HIS A 128 -16.85 8.28 14.80
N LEU A 129 -15.92 8.50 13.88
CA LEU A 129 -14.70 7.69 13.70
C LEU A 129 -13.83 7.70 14.96
N CYS A 130 -13.78 8.82 15.69
CA CYS A 130 -13.07 8.89 16.96
C CYS A 130 -13.69 7.91 17.99
N HIS A 131 -15.01 7.95 18.15
CA HIS A 131 -15.69 7.10 19.12
C HIS A 131 -15.72 5.62 18.73
N THR A 132 -16.00 5.30 17.46
CA THR A 132 -16.27 3.92 17.03
C THR A 132 -15.03 3.16 16.60
N LEU A 133 -13.96 3.86 16.22
CA LEU A 133 -12.72 3.24 15.75
C LEU A 133 -11.52 3.63 16.60
N ALA A 134 -11.29 4.92 16.85
CA ALA A 134 -10.08 5.37 17.53
C ALA A 134 -10.03 4.91 19.00
N LEU A 135 -11.07 5.18 19.80
CA LEU A 135 -11.08 4.78 21.22
C LEU A 135 -10.97 3.26 21.42
N PRO A 136 -11.70 2.39 20.67
CA PRO A 136 -11.49 0.96 20.73
C PRO A 136 -10.08 0.54 20.32
N TYR A 137 -9.48 1.18 19.31
CA TYR A 137 -8.11 0.89 18.89
C TYR A 137 -7.11 1.20 20.00
N LEU A 138 -7.23 2.37 20.66
CA LEU A 138 -6.37 2.75 21.77
C LEU A 138 -6.47 1.76 22.94
N SER A 139 -7.69 1.36 23.28
CA SER A 139 -7.95 0.38 24.34
C SER A 139 -7.32 -0.97 24.04
N GLN A 140 -7.49 -1.47 22.81
CA GLN A 140 -6.91 -2.74 22.35
C GLN A 140 -5.38 -2.74 22.39
N HIS A 141 -4.76 -1.60 22.10
CA HIS A 141 -3.29 -1.45 22.05
C HIS A 141 -2.69 -0.90 23.35
N THR A 142 -3.52 -0.66 24.39
CA THR A 142 -3.08 -0.05 25.67
C THR A 142 -2.35 1.28 25.46
N LEU A 143 -2.85 2.11 24.55
CA LEU A 143 -2.31 3.42 24.25
C LEU A 143 -3.04 4.49 25.07
N SER A 144 -2.29 5.42 25.66
CA SER A 144 -2.83 6.56 26.41
C SER A 144 -2.31 7.88 25.81
N PRO A 145 -2.75 8.26 24.61
CA PRO A 145 -2.28 9.48 23.98
C PRO A 145 -2.86 10.72 24.65
N ALA A 146 -2.10 11.80 24.63
CA ALA A 146 -2.60 13.12 24.98
C ALA A 146 -3.64 13.58 23.95
N ARG A 147 -3.46 13.26 22.67
CA ARG A 147 -4.32 13.71 21.57
C ARG A 147 -4.55 12.64 20.51
N ILE A 148 -5.75 12.66 19.95
CA ILE A 148 -6.16 11.91 18.77
C ILE A 148 -6.35 12.91 17.65
N VAL A 149 -5.73 12.68 16.49
CA VAL A 149 -6.00 13.45 15.28
C VAL A 149 -6.70 12.56 14.28
N ILE A 150 -7.87 12.97 13.81
CA ILE A 150 -8.59 12.32 12.72
C ILE A 150 -8.35 13.14 11.45
N SER A 151 -7.90 12.48 10.38
CA SER A 151 -7.66 13.12 9.09
C SER A 151 -8.42 12.39 7.99
N LEU A 152 -9.19 13.12 7.20
CA LEU A 152 -9.80 12.64 5.96
C LEU A 152 -9.05 13.23 4.78
N SER A 153 -8.67 12.40 3.81
CA SER A 153 -8.01 12.83 2.57
C SER A 153 -8.73 12.23 1.35
N ASP A 154 -8.93 13.00 0.29
CA ASP A 154 -9.53 12.47 -0.95
C ASP A 154 -8.62 11.45 -1.66
N ARG A 155 -7.31 11.57 -1.46
CA ARG A 155 -6.27 10.71 -2.06
C ARG A 155 -5.16 10.39 -1.09
N PHE A 156 -4.34 9.40 -1.44
CA PHE A 156 -3.16 9.05 -0.66
C PHE A 156 -2.13 10.18 -0.72
N VAL A 157 -1.71 10.67 0.45
CA VAL A 157 -0.59 11.61 0.59
C VAL A 157 0.42 10.99 1.56
N PRO A 158 1.71 10.85 1.20
CA PRO A 158 2.73 10.38 2.14
C PRO A 158 2.79 11.27 3.40
N PHE A 159 3.03 10.68 4.57
CA PHE A 159 3.20 11.48 5.79
C PHE A 159 4.38 12.46 5.65
N GLY A 160 4.15 13.71 6.06
CA GLY A 160 5.14 14.80 5.96
C GLY A 160 5.29 15.39 4.55
N ALA A 161 4.64 14.84 3.53
CA ALA A 161 4.61 15.42 2.20
C ALA A 161 3.45 16.41 2.06
N MET A 162 3.62 17.38 1.16
CA MET A 162 2.57 18.32 0.76
C MET A 162 2.06 17.95 -0.64
N ASP A 163 0.75 17.97 -0.82
CA ASP A 163 0.08 17.83 -2.12
C ASP A 163 -1.01 18.91 -2.20
N ALA A 164 -0.83 19.88 -3.11
CA ALA A 164 -1.75 21.00 -3.27
C ALA A 164 -3.09 20.59 -3.92
N GLU A 165 -3.12 19.43 -4.57
CA GLU A 165 -4.32 18.90 -5.21
C GLU A 165 -5.13 18.01 -4.26
N ALA A 166 -4.57 17.64 -3.11
CA ALA A 166 -5.25 16.84 -2.10
C ALA A 166 -6.17 17.71 -1.25
N THR A 167 -7.45 17.32 -1.17
CA THR A 167 -8.39 17.91 -0.21
C THR A 167 -8.30 17.13 1.09
N GLN A 168 -7.98 17.82 2.17
CA GLN A 168 -7.79 17.22 3.49
C GLN A 168 -8.55 17.98 4.57
N PHE A 169 -9.26 17.24 5.42
CA PHE A 169 -9.88 17.76 6.63
C PHE A 169 -9.20 17.14 7.85
N PHE A 170 -9.09 17.94 8.91
CA PHE A 170 -8.39 17.56 10.14
C PHE A 170 -9.23 17.94 11.35
N GLU A 171 -9.31 17.02 12.29
CA GLU A 171 -9.89 17.27 13.61
C GLU A 171 -8.98 16.73 14.71
N THR A 172 -8.96 17.42 15.84
CA THR A 172 -8.22 17.01 17.03
C THR A 172 -9.18 16.75 18.19
N TYR A 173 -8.96 15.65 18.89
CA TYR A 173 -9.71 15.25 20.07
C TYR A 173 -8.78 14.94 21.23
N ARG A 174 -9.17 15.34 22.44
CA ARG A 174 -8.60 14.84 23.68
C ARG A 174 -9.42 13.64 24.14
N PRO A 175 -8.82 12.44 24.26
CA PRO A 175 -9.52 11.28 24.80
C PRO A 175 -9.72 11.43 26.31
N GLU A 176 -10.95 11.22 26.77
CA GLU A 176 -11.29 11.21 28.20
C GLU A 176 -12.25 10.05 28.47
N GLY A 177 -11.71 8.92 28.96
CA GLY A 177 -12.49 7.69 29.12
C GLY A 177 -12.98 7.14 27.78
N ASP A 178 -14.31 7.08 27.62
CA ASP A 178 -15.01 6.67 26.40
C ASP A 178 -15.48 7.87 25.54
N ALA A 179 -15.03 9.08 25.88
CA ALA A 179 -15.36 10.30 25.17
C ALA A 179 -14.20 10.85 24.32
N CYS A 180 -14.54 11.42 23.16
CA CYS A 180 -13.65 12.25 22.34
C CYS A 180 -14.03 13.73 22.51
N LEU A 181 -13.27 14.47 23.33
CA LEU A 181 -13.51 15.90 23.51
C LEU A 181 -12.85 16.67 22.37
N TRP A 182 -13.66 17.35 21.56
CA TRP A 182 -13.16 18.17 20.47
C TRP A 182 -12.26 19.31 20.97
N GLU A 183 -11.12 19.48 20.30
CA GLU A 183 -10.22 20.62 20.51
C GLU A 183 -9.95 21.29 19.17
N ALA A 184 -10.27 22.59 19.10
CA ALA A 184 -10.07 23.38 17.90
C ALA A 184 -8.59 23.41 17.48
N PHE A 185 -8.37 23.43 16.17
CA PHE A 185 -7.06 23.52 15.53
C PHE A 185 -6.55 24.97 15.44
#